data_AF-A0A2J0MG58-F1
#
_entry.id   AF-A0A2J0MG58-F1
#
_cell.length_a   1.000
_cell.length_b   1.000
_cell.length_c   1.000
_cell.angle_alpha   90.00
_cell.angle_beta   90.00
_cell.angle_gamma   90.00
#
_symmetry.space_group_name_H-M   'P 1'
#
loop_
_entity.id
_entity.type
_entity.pdbx_description
1 polymer ?
#
loop_
_entity_poly.entity_id
_entity_poly.type
_entity_poly.pdbx_seq_one_letter_code
_entity_poly.pdbx_strand_id
1 'polypeptide(L)'
;MEDSKLKNKNVETFAEDMVKAIENDRGGLIKKIIHEEEEHEAQKKNLSPESAKNKTFLLIGFLLLFLASILFIFLFFFNKEINTVSVAPLYSSIIFTDQTDFYAIDGFTEDKIVQTIFNRSNNTKVKIGGVNGIYLTENKMVVSFNKFMTFIKGSLNKDQSNLFSNNFLIGIFKSGASSVSPNIGDLFILLKIRSFTDIFPVMKVWENKMLYDFYGFFGVDLTPETNYLFTKDWEEGIVSNKNARILKDNDGKIILMYVYLDDNSIVITDSESAVNEVVLRLNSSKVKK
;
A
#
# COMPACT_ATOMS: atom_id res chain seq x y z
N MET A 1 -43.07 -40.68 98.26
CA MET A 1 -43.30 -40.64 96.80
C MET A 1 -42.36 -39.57 96.27
N GLU A 2 -41.06 -39.84 96.11
CA GLU A 2 -40.43 -40.83 95.22
C GLU A 2 -40.78 -40.57 93.75
N ASP A 3 -39.87 -39.87 93.04
CA ASP A 3 -39.30 -40.23 91.72
C ASP A 3 -38.23 -39.19 91.31
N SER A 4 -36.93 -39.45 91.53
CA SER A 4 -35.96 -40.05 90.58
C SER A 4 -35.59 -39.11 89.40
N LYS A 5 -34.57 -38.26 89.56
CA LYS A 5 -33.19 -38.46 89.06
C LYS A 5 -33.09 -39.12 87.68
N LEU A 6 -32.70 -38.31 86.69
CA LEU A 6 -31.63 -38.67 85.74
C LEU A 6 -30.76 -37.43 85.48
N LYS A 7 -30.19 -36.86 86.57
CA LYS A 7 -29.04 -35.97 86.40
C LYS A 7 -27.87 -36.87 86.05
N ASN A 8 -27.33 -36.65 84.85
CA ASN A 8 -26.49 -37.55 84.08
C ASN A 8 -25.12 -37.79 84.76
N LYS A 9 -25.14 -38.55 85.86
CA LYS A 9 -23.98 -38.84 86.73
C LYS A 9 -22.85 -39.57 86.00
N ASN A 10 -23.20 -40.26 84.91
CA ASN A 10 -22.23 -40.97 84.09
C ASN A 10 -21.40 -40.01 83.22
N VAL A 11 -21.93 -38.85 82.82
CA VAL A 11 -21.17 -37.92 81.96
C VAL A 11 -20.09 -37.19 82.76
N GLU A 12 -20.36 -36.85 84.03
CA GLU A 12 -19.36 -36.24 84.92
C GLU A 12 -18.22 -37.21 85.26
N THR A 13 -18.52 -38.48 85.56
CA THR A 13 -17.46 -39.45 85.95
C THR A 13 -16.51 -39.78 84.80
N PHE A 14 -17.00 -39.90 83.56
CA PHE A 14 -16.14 -40.20 82.41
C PHE A 14 -15.25 -39.00 82.04
N ALA A 15 -15.78 -37.78 82.12
CA ALA A 15 -14.99 -36.56 81.88
C ALA A 15 -13.91 -36.36 82.97
N GLU A 16 -14.26 -36.59 84.23
CA GLU A 16 -13.35 -36.44 85.36
C GLU A 16 -12.26 -37.53 85.39
N ASP A 17 -12.60 -38.78 85.02
CA ASP A 17 -11.64 -39.88 84.88
C ASP A 17 -10.67 -39.67 83.70
N MET A 18 -11.13 -39.08 82.59
CA MET A 18 -10.25 -38.68 81.49
C MET A 18 -9.27 -37.57 81.90
N VAL A 19 -9.73 -36.56 82.65
CA VAL A 19 -8.88 -35.46 83.13
C VAL A 19 -7.81 -35.99 84.09
N LYS A 20 -8.18 -36.87 85.03
CA LYS A 20 -7.21 -37.54 85.92
C LYS A 20 -6.21 -38.43 85.19
N ALA A 21 -6.63 -39.10 84.10
CA ALA A 21 -5.74 -39.91 83.27
C ALA A 21 -4.71 -39.05 82.50
N ILE A 22 -5.10 -37.85 82.05
CA ILE A 22 -4.23 -36.88 81.38
C ILE A 22 -3.24 -36.24 82.38
N GLU A 23 -3.68 -35.91 83.60
CA GLU A 23 -2.80 -35.32 84.63
C GLU A 23 -1.79 -36.30 85.23
N ASN A 24 -2.14 -37.60 85.36
CA ASN A 24 -1.25 -38.62 85.94
C ASN A 24 -0.28 -39.27 84.93
N ASP A 25 -0.33 -38.91 83.64
CA ASP A 25 0.59 -39.42 82.63
C ASP A 25 1.98 -38.79 82.75
N ARG A 26 2.87 -39.47 83.50
CA ARG A 26 4.23 -39.02 83.81
C ARG A 26 5.16 -38.91 82.58
N GLY A 27 4.73 -39.35 81.40
CA GLY A 27 5.51 -39.30 80.15
C GLY A 27 4.97 -38.34 79.09
N GLY A 28 3.80 -37.72 79.31
CA GLY A 28 3.17 -36.84 78.32
C GLY A 28 2.74 -37.54 77.03
N LEU A 29 2.61 -38.87 77.04
CA LEU A 29 2.21 -39.71 75.91
C LEU A 29 0.77 -39.42 75.45
N ILE A 30 -0.17 -39.25 76.37
CA ILE A 30 -1.57 -38.94 76.05
C ILE A 30 -1.67 -37.53 75.45
N LYS A 31 -0.93 -36.57 76.03
CA LYS A 31 -0.83 -35.22 75.48
C LYS A 31 -0.19 -35.22 74.09
N LYS A 32 0.83 -36.07 73.89
CA LYS A 32 1.47 -36.27 72.58
C LYS A 32 0.50 -36.88 71.58
N ILE A 33 -0.26 -37.91 71.94
CA ILE A 33 -1.26 -38.54 71.06
C ILE A 33 -2.37 -37.55 70.67
N ILE A 34 -2.88 -36.75 71.61
CA ILE A 34 -3.87 -35.71 71.31
C ILE A 34 -3.28 -34.67 70.35
N HIS A 35 -2.04 -34.23 70.60
CA HIS A 35 -1.38 -33.26 69.72
C HIS A 35 -1.10 -33.84 68.33
N GLU A 36 -0.69 -35.10 68.26
CA GLU A 36 -0.41 -35.83 67.02
C GLU A 36 -1.71 -36.08 66.22
N GLU A 37 -2.83 -36.35 66.89
CA GLU A 37 -4.15 -36.45 66.25
C GLU A 37 -4.69 -35.07 65.81
N GLU A 38 -4.51 -34.01 66.61
CA GLU A 38 -4.86 -32.63 66.21
C GLU A 38 -4.02 -32.16 65.01
N GLU A 39 -2.72 -32.44 64.99
CA GLU A 39 -1.85 -32.17 63.85
C GLU A 39 -2.26 -33.00 62.63
N HIS A 40 -2.63 -34.27 62.82
CA HIS A 40 -3.10 -35.15 61.76
C HIS A 40 -4.46 -34.71 61.18
N GLU A 41 -5.40 -34.26 62.01
CA GLU A 41 -6.67 -33.67 61.56
C GLU A 41 -6.46 -32.33 60.86
N ALA A 42 -5.56 -31.47 61.37
CA ALA A 42 -5.19 -30.22 60.71
C ALA A 42 -4.53 -30.47 59.34
N GLN A 43 -3.68 -31.49 59.23
CA GLN A 43 -3.08 -31.93 57.97
C GLN A 43 -4.14 -32.47 57.01
N LYS A 44 -5.07 -33.33 57.47
CA LYS A 44 -6.21 -33.80 56.66
C LYS A 44 -7.08 -32.66 56.16
N LYS A 45 -7.33 -31.64 56.98
CA LYS A 45 -8.11 -30.46 56.60
C LYS A 45 -7.39 -29.59 55.56
N ASN A 46 -6.06 -29.48 55.63
CA ASN A 46 -5.25 -28.76 54.64
C ASN A 46 -5.13 -29.54 53.31
N LEU A 47 -5.10 -30.87 53.36
CA LEU A 47 -5.03 -31.76 52.19
C LEU A 47 -6.41 -31.99 51.53
N SER A 48 -7.50 -31.62 52.21
CA SER A 48 -8.85 -31.78 51.66
C SER A 48 -9.12 -30.82 50.49
N PRO A 49 -9.68 -31.30 49.37
CA PRO A 49 -10.12 -30.44 48.26
C PRO A 49 -11.18 -29.40 48.67
N GLU A 50 -11.93 -29.66 49.75
CA GLU A 50 -12.99 -28.78 50.23
C GLU A 50 -12.50 -27.67 51.18
N SER A 51 -11.22 -27.64 51.53
CA SER A 51 -10.64 -26.57 52.35
C SER A 51 -10.82 -25.21 51.68
N ALA A 52 -11.15 -24.19 52.48
CA ALA A 52 -11.36 -22.82 51.99
C ALA A 52 -10.15 -22.30 51.19
N LYS A 53 -8.92 -22.70 51.57
CA LYS A 53 -7.69 -22.34 50.85
C LYS A 53 -7.60 -23.03 49.49
N ASN A 54 -7.91 -24.33 49.42
CA ASN A 54 -7.88 -25.07 48.16
C ASN A 54 -8.98 -24.61 47.19
N LYS A 55 -10.16 -24.23 47.70
CA LYS A 55 -11.21 -23.57 46.90
C LYS A 55 -10.76 -22.23 46.32
N THR A 56 -10.03 -21.41 47.10
CA THR A 56 -9.48 -20.15 46.57
C THR A 56 -8.41 -20.39 45.50
N PHE A 57 -7.53 -21.38 45.69
CA PHE A 57 -6.52 -21.72 44.67
C PHE A 57 -7.15 -22.27 43.39
N LEU A 58 -8.18 -23.11 43.49
CA LEU A 58 -8.93 -23.61 42.33
C LEU A 58 -9.61 -22.46 41.55
N LEU A 59 -10.21 -21.51 42.26
CA LEU A 59 -10.90 -20.38 41.65
C LEU A 59 -9.93 -19.43 40.94
N ILE A 60 -8.78 -19.15 41.57
CA ILE A 60 -7.70 -18.35 40.97
C ILE A 60 -7.10 -19.08 39.76
N GLY A 61 -6.89 -20.39 39.85
CA GLY A 61 -6.38 -21.20 38.74
C GLY A 61 -7.31 -21.20 37.53
N PHE A 62 -8.62 -21.34 37.77
CA PHE A 62 -9.62 -21.26 36.70
C PHE A 62 -9.67 -19.86 36.07
N LEU A 63 -9.59 -18.80 36.89
CA LEU A 63 -9.55 -17.42 36.41
C LEU A 63 -8.33 -17.19 35.50
N LEU A 64 -7.15 -17.68 35.90
CA LEU A 64 -5.91 -17.56 35.12
C LEU A 64 -6.00 -18.33 33.78
N LEU A 65 -6.55 -19.54 33.79
CA LEU A 65 -6.78 -20.31 32.56
C LEU A 65 -7.77 -19.61 31.60
N PHE A 66 -8.81 -19.01 32.15
CA PHE A 66 -9.79 -18.25 31.38
C PHE A 66 -9.15 -17.00 30.77
N LEU A 67 -8.36 -16.27 31.54
CA LEU A 67 -7.63 -15.08 31.08
C LEU A 67 -6.60 -15.44 29.99
N ALA A 68 -5.89 -16.56 30.14
CA ALA A 68 -4.96 -17.06 29.15
C ALA A 68 -5.66 -17.46 27.84
N SER A 69 -6.84 -18.09 27.92
CA SER A 69 -7.65 -18.41 26.73
C SER A 69 -8.14 -17.14 26.01
N ILE A 70 -8.59 -16.13 26.74
CA ILE A 70 -8.99 -14.85 26.14
C ILE A 70 -7.81 -14.18 25.44
N LEU A 71 -6.63 -14.15 26.09
CA LEU A 71 -5.39 -13.64 25.50
C LEU A 71 -5.00 -14.40 24.23
N PHE A 72 -5.11 -15.73 24.26
CA PHE A 72 -4.79 -16.57 23.11
C PHE A 72 -5.75 -16.32 21.94
N ILE A 73 -7.06 -16.23 22.20
CA ILE A 73 -8.08 -15.90 21.19
C ILE A 73 -7.84 -14.48 20.65
N PHE A 74 -7.58 -13.50 21.51
CA PHE A 74 -7.27 -12.13 21.10
C PHE A 74 -6.04 -12.09 20.18
N LEU A 75 -4.94 -12.73 20.56
CA LEU A 75 -3.74 -12.80 19.72
C LEU A 75 -4.00 -13.55 18.40
N PHE A 76 -4.78 -14.62 18.40
CA PHE A 76 -5.05 -15.41 17.19
C PHE A 76 -5.99 -14.69 16.20
N PHE A 77 -6.98 -13.93 16.70
CA PHE A 77 -7.91 -13.19 15.86
C PHE A 77 -7.40 -11.80 15.45
N PHE A 78 -6.57 -11.15 16.28
CA PHE A 78 -6.03 -9.82 15.98
C PHE A 78 -4.65 -9.83 15.31
N ASN A 79 -3.85 -10.91 15.37
CA ASN A 79 -2.58 -11.02 14.61
C ASN A 79 -2.76 -11.54 13.17
N LYS A 80 -3.86 -11.21 12.50
CA LYS A 80 -4.01 -11.42 11.05
C LYS A 80 -3.57 -10.21 10.23
N GLU A 81 -2.58 -9.47 10.70
CA GLU A 81 -1.75 -8.67 9.80
C GLU A 81 -0.80 -9.62 9.09
N ILE A 82 -1.33 -10.26 8.04
CA ILE A 82 -0.51 -10.94 7.06
C ILE A 82 0.39 -9.84 6.49
N ASN A 83 1.67 -9.84 6.89
CA ASN A 83 2.71 -9.08 6.22
C ASN A 83 2.83 -9.63 4.80
N THR A 84 1.89 -9.25 3.93
CA THR A 84 2.07 -9.42 2.50
C THR A 84 3.25 -8.55 2.16
N VAL A 85 4.40 -9.15 1.89
CA VAL A 85 5.54 -8.45 1.32
C VAL A 85 4.99 -7.71 0.11
N SER A 86 4.99 -6.37 0.16
CA SER A 86 4.57 -5.54 -0.95
C SER A 86 5.57 -5.80 -2.07
N VAL A 87 5.22 -6.70 -2.99
CA VAL A 87 6.00 -6.95 -4.19
C VAL A 87 6.07 -5.61 -4.93
N ALA A 88 7.27 -5.04 -5.02
CA ALA A 88 7.47 -3.82 -5.78
C ALA A 88 6.97 -4.05 -7.21
N PRO A 89 6.16 -3.13 -7.78
CA PRO A 89 5.64 -3.31 -9.13
C PRO A 89 6.80 -3.58 -10.09
N LEU A 90 6.72 -4.66 -10.87
CA LEU A 90 7.72 -4.95 -11.89
C LEU A 90 7.55 -3.93 -13.02
N TYR A 91 8.58 -3.11 -13.25
CA TYR A 91 8.62 -2.12 -14.33
C TYR A 91 10.00 -2.09 -14.96
N SER A 92 10.05 -1.72 -16.24
CA SER A 92 11.29 -1.49 -16.97
C SER A 92 11.31 -0.05 -17.43
N SER A 93 12.21 0.77 -16.93
CA SER A 93 12.27 2.17 -17.38
C SER A 93 12.87 2.28 -18.77
N ILE A 94 12.27 3.09 -19.64
CA ILE A 94 12.77 3.33 -21.00
C ILE A 94 14.03 4.20 -20.99
N ILE A 95 14.08 5.16 -20.06
CA ILE A 95 15.21 6.06 -19.79
C ILE A 95 15.48 6.13 -18.29
N PHE A 96 16.65 6.60 -17.90
CA PHE A 96 16.92 6.88 -16.49
C PHE A 96 16.04 8.04 -15.98
N THR A 97 15.41 7.88 -14.83
CA THR A 97 14.62 8.92 -14.15
C THR A 97 15.26 9.25 -12.80
N ASP A 98 15.24 10.51 -12.39
CA ASP A 98 15.78 10.94 -11.08
C ASP A 98 14.84 10.56 -9.93
N GLN A 99 13.54 10.60 -10.21
CA GLN A 99 12.48 10.16 -9.32
C GLN A 99 11.51 9.28 -10.10
N THR A 100 10.88 8.33 -9.39
CA THR A 100 9.84 7.47 -9.95
C THR A 100 8.69 7.40 -8.96
N ASP A 101 7.49 7.72 -9.43
CA ASP A 101 6.27 7.65 -8.65
C ASP A 101 5.31 6.61 -9.26
N PHE A 102 4.65 5.84 -8.40
CA PHE A 102 3.59 4.91 -8.78
C PHE A 102 2.24 5.44 -8.33
N TYR A 103 1.27 5.45 -9.23
CA TYR A 103 -0.08 5.95 -8.94
C TYR A 103 -1.11 4.88 -9.23
N ALA A 104 -1.77 4.41 -8.17
CA ALA A 104 -2.90 3.51 -8.28
C ALA A 104 -4.10 4.23 -8.90
N ILE A 105 -4.66 3.66 -9.96
CA ILE A 105 -5.80 4.20 -10.70
C ILE A 105 -7.04 3.29 -10.61
N ASP A 106 -7.05 2.37 -9.65
CA ASP A 106 -8.18 1.47 -9.41
C ASP A 106 -9.48 2.28 -9.20
N GLY A 107 -10.46 2.05 -10.09
CA GLY A 107 -11.76 2.74 -10.07
C GLY A 107 -11.72 4.22 -10.47
N PHE A 108 -10.63 4.71 -11.07
CA PHE A 108 -10.58 6.09 -11.57
C PHE A 108 -11.35 6.23 -12.89
N THR A 109 -12.00 7.39 -13.06
CA THR A 109 -12.50 7.83 -14.36
C THR A 109 -11.37 8.40 -15.20
N GLU A 110 -11.59 8.49 -16.51
CA GLU A 110 -10.70 9.17 -17.46
C GLU A 110 -10.29 10.58 -16.96
N ASP A 111 -11.27 11.43 -16.64
CA ASP A 111 -11.02 12.78 -16.14
C ASP A 111 -10.14 12.80 -14.89
N LYS A 112 -10.34 11.84 -13.98
CA LYS A 112 -9.56 11.75 -12.75
C LYS A 112 -8.11 11.34 -13.05
N ILE A 113 -7.88 10.47 -14.02
CA ILE A 113 -6.52 10.10 -14.47
C ILE A 113 -5.83 11.31 -15.08
N VAL A 114 -6.51 12.01 -16.00
CA VAL A 114 -6.02 13.22 -16.65
C VAL A 114 -5.66 14.29 -15.63
N GLN A 115 -6.59 14.65 -14.74
CA GLN A 115 -6.37 15.64 -13.69
C GLN A 115 -5.24 15.24 -12.74
N THR A 116 -5.11 13.95 -12.42
CA THR A 116 -4.02 13.47 -11.55
C THR A 116 -2.67 13.73 -12.20
N ILE A 117 -2.51 13.40 -13.49
CA ILE A 117 -1.24 13.60 -14.20
C ILE A 117 -0.96 15.10 -14.41
N PHE A 118 -1.96 15.88 -14.83
CA PHE A 118 -1.84 17.33 -15.01
C PHE A 118 -1.47 18.07 -13.71
N ASN A 119 -2.09 17.71 -12.58
CA ASN A 119 -1.73 18.32 -11.30
C ASN A 119 -0.30 17.98 -10.87
N ARG A 120 0.22 16.82 -11.29
CA ARG A 120 1.60 16.41 -10.99
C ARG A 120 2.62 17.13 -11.86
N SER A 121 2.33 17.39 -13.14
CA SER A 121 3.20 18.23 -13.97
C SER A 121 3.30 19.64 -13.40
N ASN A 122 2.20 20.20 -12.91
CA ASN A 122 2.18 21.55 -12.32
C ASN A 122 2.82 21.66 -10.93
N ASN A 123 3.02 20.54 -10.21
CA ASN A 123 3.51 20.53 -8.83
C ASN A 123 4.69 19.55 -8.65
N THR A 124 5.57 19.46 -9.64
CA THR A 124 6.69 18.52 -9.58
C THR A 124 7.74 18.93 -8.55
N LYS A 125 8.11 17.98 -7.70
CA LYS A 125 9.11 18.15 -6.62
C LYS A 125 10.52 17.77 -7.06
N VAL A 126 10.68 17.28 -8.29
CA VAL A 126 12.00 16.99 -8.84
C VAL A 126 12.82 18.28 -8.91
N LYS A 127 14.15 18.18 -8.77
CA LYS A 127 15.06 19.31 -8.95
C LYS A 127 15.04 19.83 -10.38
N ILE A 128 15.41 21.09 -10.59
CA ILE A 128 15.62 21.63 -11.94
C ILE A 128 16.67 20.77 -12.67
N GLY A 129 16.41 20.44 -13.93
CA GLY A 129 17.18 19.50 -14.74
C GLY A 129 16.88 18.03 -14.46
N GLY A 130 16.01 17.72 -13.50
CA GLY A 130 15.62 16.35 -13.18
C GLY A 130 14.35 15.89 -13.91
N VAL A 131 14.22 14.56 -14.03
CA VAL A 131 13.05 13.91 -14.63
C VAL A 131 12.34 13.03 -13.60
N ASN A 132 11.03 13.23 -13.43
CA ASN A 132 10.17 12.32 -12.69
C ASN A 132 9.45 11.37 -13.65
N GLY A 133 9.55 10.07 -13.41
CA GLY A 133 8.78 9.04 -14.12
C GLY A 133 7.49 8.71 -13.39
N ILE A 134 6.37 8.75 -14.11
CA ILE A 134 5.05 8.42 -13.62
C ILE A 134 4.64 7.06 -14.18
N TYR A 135 4.41 6.09 -13.29
CA TYR A 135 3.85 4.79 -13.64
C TYR A 135 2.47 4.63 -13.02
N LEU A 136 1.48 4.39 -13.87
CA LEU A 136 0.13 4.08 -13.41
C LEU A 136 0.07 2.60 -13.01
N THR A 137 -0.64 2.29 -11.93
CA THR A 137 -0.84 0.92 -11.46
C THR A 137 -2.32 0.61 -11.31
N GLU A 138 -2.70 -0.62 -11.66
CA GLU A 138 -4.02 -1.17 -11.38
C GLU A 138 -3.81 -2.58 -10.81
N ASN A 139 -4.46 -2.89 -9.69
CA ASN A 139 -4.26 -4.15 -8.97
C ASN A 139 -2.78 -4.44 -8.66
N LYS A 140 -2.02 -3.40 -8.29
CA LYS A 140 -0.56 -3.42 -8.01
C LYS A 140 0.34 -3.77 -9.21
N MET A 141 -0.22 -3.91 -10.42
CA MET A 141 0.54 -4.12 -11.65
C MET A 141 0.67 -2.82 -12.42
N VAL A 142 1.82 -2.60 -13.06
CA VAL A 142 2.00 -1.43 -13.94
C VAL A 142 1.10 -1.55 -15.16
N VAL A 143 0.40 -0.47 -15.45
CA VAL A 143 -0.50 -0.35 -16.59
C VAL A 143 0.32 -0.33 -17.88
N SER A 144 -0.03 -1.20 -18.82
CA SER A 144 0.59 -1.20 -20.15
C SER A 144 0.02 -0.07 -21.03
N PHE A 145 0.74 0.31 -22.08
CA PHE A 145 0.28 1.33 -23.03
C PHE A 145 -1.11 1.03 -23.60
N ASN A 146 -1.34 -0.21 -24.05
CA ASN A 146 -2.66 -0.65 -24.53
C ASN A 146 -3.78 -0.42 -23.51
N LYS A 147 -3.50 -0.71 -22.24
CA LYS A 147 -4.47 -0.54 -21.16
C LYS A 147 -4.66 0.93 -20.79
N PHE A 148 -3.58 1.72 -20.82
CA PHE A 148 -3.63 3.17 -20.68
C PHE A 148 -4.52 3.81 -21.75
N MET A 149 -4.31 3.47 -23.03
CA MET A 149 -5.16 3.92 -24.13
C MET A 149 -6.64 3.54 -23.91
N THR A 150 -6.90 2.35 -23.35
CA THR A 150 -8.27 1.95 -23.00
C THR A 150 -8.87 2.82 -21.89
N PHE A 151 -8.10 3.14 -20.85
CA PHE A 151 -8.57 3.96 -19.73
C PHE A 151 -8.89 5.39 -20.13
N ILE A 152 -8.09 5.96 -21.03
CA ILE A 152 -8.31 7.32 -21.55
C ILE A 152 -9.30 7.33 -22.73
N LYS A 153 -9.93 6.19 -23.05
CA LYS A 153 -10.78 5.99 -24.22
C LYS A 153 -10.15 6.49 -25.53
N GLY A 154 -8.84 6.29 -25.64
CA GLY A 154 -8.04 6.80 -26.73
C GLY A 154 -8.43 6.21 -28.08
N SER A 155 -8.12 6.95 -29.13
CA SER A 155 -8.63 6.70 -30.47
C SER A 155 -7.94 5.58 -31.26
N LEU A 156 -6.80 5.07 -30.76
CA LEU A 156 -6.10 3.94 -31.37
C LEU A 156 -6.90 2.66 -31.17
N ASN A 157 -7.14 1.93 -32.27
CA ASN A 157 -7.73 0.60 -32.17
C ASN A 157 -6.70 -0.42 -31.64
N LYS A 158 -7.16 -1.63 -31.32
CA LYS A 158 -6.32 -2.68 -30.72
C LYS A 158 -5.12 -3.06 -31.61
N ASP A 159 -5.32 -3.17 -32.91
CA ASP A 159 -4.27 -3.56 -33.86
C ASP A 159 -3.20 -2.47 -34.00
N GLN A 160 -3.62 -1.21 -34.04
CA GLN A 160 -2.74 -0.04 -34.04
C GLN A 160 -1.95 0.07 -32.73
N SER A 161 -2.62 -0.16 -31.60
CA SER A 161 -1.99 -0.05 -30.27
C SER A 161 -0.94 -1.14 -30.05
N ASN A 162 -1.14 -2.33 -30.63
CA ASN A 162 -0.17 -3.43 -30.61
C ASN A 162 1.14 -3.16 -31.38
N LEU A 163 1.21 -2.10 -32.20
CA LEU A 163 2.45 -1.68 -32.86
C LEU A 163 3.39 -0.93 -31.90
N PHE A 164 2.84 -0.47 -30.76
CA PHE A 164 3.58 0.11 -29.67
C PHE A 164 3.93 -0.98 -28.64
N SER A 165 5.07 -0.80 -27.96
CA SER A 165 5.43 -1.61 -26.81
C SER A 165 4.42 -1.40 -25.69
N ASN A 166 4.12 -2.47 -24.94
CA ASN A 166 3.35 -2.36 -23.70
C ASN A 166 4.03 -1.46 -22.66
N ASN A 167 5.36 -1.32 -22.74
CA ASN A 167 6.13 -0.45 -21.87
C ASN A 167 6.21 0.96 -22.47
N PHE A 168 5.72 1.94 -21.73
CA PHE A 168 5.75 3.37 -22.05
C PHE A 168 6.09 4.17 -20.78
N LEU A 169 6.50 5.43 -20.96
CA LEU A 169 6.84 6.29 -19.84
C LEU A 169 6.06 7.61 -19.97
N ILE A 170 5.28 7.92 -18.95
CA ILE A 170 4.80 9.29 -18.71
C ILE A 170 5.87 9.96 -17.86
N GLY A 171 6.43 11.06 -18.31
CA GLY A 171 7.50 11.75 -17.61
C GLY A 171 7.24 13.23 -17.46
N ILE A 172 7.79 13.81 -16.39
CA ILE A 172 7.78 15.25 -16.16
C ILE A 172 9.23 15.69 -16.06
N PHE A 173 9.65 16.56 -16.97
CA PHE A 173 10.96 17.20 -16.92
C PHE A 173 10.83 18.59 -16.27
N LYS A 174 11.64 18.88 -15.26
CA LYS A 174 11.66 20.24 -14.69
C LYS A 174 12.76 21.06 -15.36
N SER A 175 12.45 21.70 -16.49
CA SER A 175 13.41 22.57 -17.18
C SER A 175 13.81 23.80 -16.38
N GLY A 176 12.90 24.34 -15.56
CA GLY A 176 13.05 25.63 -14.89
C GLY A 176 12.88 26.83 -15.83
N ALA A 177 12.47 26.60 -17.09
CA ALA A 177 12.29 27.62 -18.12
C ALA A 177 10.82 28.02 -18.33
N SER A 178 9.88 27.41 -17.60
CA SER A 178 8.44 27.72 -17.74
C SER A 178 8.15 29.17 -17.34
N SER A 179 7.60 29.94 -18.28
CA SER A 179 7.24 31.36 -18.09
C SER A 179 6.10 31.56 -17.09
N VAL A 180 5.34 30.51 -16.78
CA VAL A 180 4.21 30.57 -15.85
C VAL A 180 4.64 30.33 -14.41
N SER A 181 5.54 29.37 -14.17
CA SER A 181 6.10 29.10 -12.83
C SER A 181 7.31 28.17 -12.93
N PRO A 182 8.39 28.41 -12.16
CA PRO A 182 9.54 27.51 -12.12
C PRO A 182 9.22 26.12 -11.57
N ASN A 183 8.03 25.92 -10.99
CA ASN A 183 7.57 24.65 -10.46
C ASN A 183 6.78 23.80 -11.46
N ILE A 184 6.37 24.37 -12.59
CA ILE A 184 5.71 23.63 -13.66
C ILE A 184 6.77 22.84 -14.41
N GLY A 185 6.55 21.53 -14.50
CA GLY A 185 7.35 20.64 -15.31
C GLY A 185 6.71 20.41 -16.67
N ASP A 186 7.58 20.19 -17.65
CA ASP A 186 7.25 19.84 -19.01
C ASP A 186 6.83 18.36 -19.07
N LEU A 187 5.56 18.10 -19.37
CA LEU A 187 5.02 16.74 -19.50
C LEU A 187 5.49 16.13 -20.83
N PHE A 188 5.83 14.85 -20.80
CA PHE A 188 6.07 14.08 -22.01
C PHE A 188 5.57 12.64 -21.87
N ILE A 189 5.24 12.03 -23.01
CA ILE A 189 4.91 10.62 -23.13
C ILE A 189 5.92 9.99 -24.08
N LEU A 190 6.74 9.07 -23.58
CA LEU A 190 7.74 8.35 -24.34
C LEU A 190 7.23 6.95 -24.68
N LEU A 191 7.10 6.70 -25.97
CA LEU A 191 6.61 5.47 -26.56
C LEU A 191 7.75 4.70 -27.22
N LYS A 192 7.72 3.37 -27.10
CA LYS A 192 8.55 2.47 -27.91
C LYS A 192 7.70 1.86 -29.02
N ILE A 193 8.24 1.84 -30.23
CA ILE A 193 7.57 1.30 -31.42
C ILE A 193 8.35 0.08 -31.94
N ARG A 194 7.65 -0.82 -32.64
CA ARG A 194 8.26 -2.01 -33.23
C ARG A 194 9.19 -1.67 -34.39
N SER A 195 8.72 -0.87 -35.34
CA SER A 195 9.48 -0.40 -36.49
C SER A 195 8.90 0.93 -36.98
N PHE A 196 9.76 1.80 -37.52
CA PHE A 196 9.32 3.05 -38.15
C PHE A 196 8.36 2.79 -39.33
N THR A 197 8.66 1.79 -40.17
CA THR A 197 7.88 1.45 -41.37
C THR A 197 6.44 1.10 -41.04
N ASP A 198 6.21 0.34 -39.98
CA ASP A 198 4.86 -0.09 -39.59
C ASP A 198 4.09 1.05 -38.90
N ILE A 199 4.78 1.89 -38.12
CA ILE A 199 4.11 2.91 -37.31
C ILE A 199 3.78 4.17 -38.10
N PHE A 200 4.55 4.52 -39.13
CA PHE A 200 4.44 5.80 -39.81
C PHE A 200 3.01 6.07 -40.36
N PRO A 201 2.33 5.12 -41.04
CA PRO A 201 0.96 5.31 -41.48
C PRO A 201 -0.02 5.48 -40.31
N VAL A 202 0.21 4.77 -39.20
CA VAL A 202 -0.63 4.84 -38.00
C VAL A 202 -0.49 6.19 -37.31
N MET A 203 0.73 6.70 -37.14
CA MET A 203 0.98 8.03 -36.57
C MET A 203 0.31 9.13 -37.40
N LYS A 204 0.40 9.05 -38.73
CA LYS A 204 -0.24 10.04 -39.62
C LYS A 204 -1.75 10.06 -39.50
N VAL A 205 -2.40 8.90 -39.34
CA VAL A 205 -3.85 8.83 -39.07
C VAL A 205 -4.18 9.31 -37.66
N TRP A 206 -3.28 9.08 -36.71
CA TRP A 206 -3.46 9.47 -35.32
C TRP A 206 -3.29 10.97 -35.08
N GLU A 207 -2.52 11.71 -35.89
CA GLU A 207 -2.35 13.17 -35.83
C GLU A 207 -3.66 13.92 -35.52
N ASN A 208 -4.72 13.65 -36.29
CA ASN A 208 -6.02 14.34 -36.15
C ASN A 208 -6.81 13.95 -34.88
N LYS A 209 -6.40 12.89 -34.20
CA LYS A 209 -7.06 12.39 -32.98
C LYS A 209 -6.16 12.49 -31.75
N MET A 210 -4.87 12.73 -31.94
CA MET A 210 -3.89 12.78 -30.85
C MET A 210 -4.17 13.95 -29.91
N LEU A 211 -4.60 15.11 -30.44
CA LEU A 211 -5.04 16.21 -29.59
C LEU A 211 -6.29 15.81 -28.78
N TYR A 212 -7.28 15.14 -29.39
CA TYR A 212 -8.46 14.65 -28.67
C TYR A 212 -8.09 13.66 -27.55
N ASP A 213 -7.10 12.80 -27.78
CA ASP A 213 -6.66 11.83 -26.78
C ASP A 213 -5.86 12.49 -25.65
N PHE A 214 -5.20 13.62 -25.91
CA PHE A 214 -4.22 14.19 -24.97
C PHE A 214 -4.46 15.63 -24.48
N TYR A 215 -5.45 16.36 -24.99
CA TYR A 215 -5.66 17.80 -24.70
C TYR A 215 -5.64 18.10 -23.18
N GLY A 216 -6.33 17.27 -22.39
CA GLY A 216 -6.44 17.49 -20.95
C GLY A 216 -5.15 17.22 -20.17
N PHE A 217 -4.25 16.40 -20.70
CA PHE A 217 -2.93 16.18 -20.08
C PHE A 217 -1.99 17.36 -20.28
N PHE A 218 -2.14 18.08 -21.40
CA PHE A 218 -1.32 19.24 -21.77
C PHE A 218 -2.01 20.58 -21.46
N GLY A 219 -3.13 20.57 -20.72
CA GLY A 219 -3.81 21.80 -20.28
C GLY A 219 -4.39 22.63 -21.42
N VAL A 220 -4.79 21.98 -22.52
CA VAL A 220 -5.48 22.66 -23.63
C VAL A 220 -6.97 22.76 -23.28
N ASP A 221 -7.45 23.97 -23.05
CA ASP A 221 -8.86 24.21 -22.73
C ASP A 221 -9.75 24.02 -23.97
N LEU A 222 -10.90 23.35 -23.81
CA LEU A 222 -11.90 23.18 -24.87
C LEU A 222 -12.88 24.35 -24.85
N THR A 223 -12.62 25.37 -25.66
CA THR A 223 -13.49 26.54 -25.81
C THR A 223 -13.84 26.73 -27.29
N PRO A 224 -14.90 27.50 -27.61
CA PRO A 224 -15.21 27.85 -29.00
C PRO A 224 -14.02 28.46 -29.75
N GLU A 225 -13.13 29.17 -29.04
CA GLU A 225 -11.94 29.80 -29.57
C GLU A 225 -10.80 28.81 -29.86
N THR A 226 -10.72 27.67 -29.18
CA THR A 226 -9.66 26.67 -29.37
C THR A 226 -10.09 25.47 -30.22
N ASN A 227 -11.40 25.32 -30.49
CA ASN A 227 -11.95 24.20 -31.26
C ASN A 227 -11.33 24.01 -32.66
N TYR A 228 -10.81 25.07 -33.28
CA TYR A 228 -10.14 24.98 -34.58
C TYR A 228 -8.88 24.10 -34.54
N LEU A 229 -8.25 23.93 -33.37
CA LEU A 229 -7.04 23.12 -33.21
C LEU A 229 -7.26 21.64 -33.57
N PHE A 230 -8.48 21.14 -33.41
CA PHE A 230 -8.82 19.74 -33.71
C PHE A 230 -8.95 19.44 -35.21
N THR A 231 -9.07 20.48 -36.03
CA THR A 231 -9.14 20.38 -37.50
C THR A 231 -7.93 21.00 -38.18
N LYS A 232 -6.98 21.52 -37.41
CA LYS A 232 -5.78 22.17 -37.93
C LYS A 232 -4.76 21.12 -38.34
N ASP A 233 -4.13 21.34 -39.49
CA ASP A 233 -3.11 20.45 -40.02
C ASP A 233 -1.84 20.50 -39.17
N TRP A 234 -1.21 19.33 -39.03
CA TRP A 234 0.10 19.20 -38.42
C TRP A 234 1.20 19.60 -39.41
N GLU A 235 2.16 20.37 -38.93
CA GLU A 235 3.28 20.88 -39.70
C GLU A 235 4.50 19.97 -39.56
N GLU A 236 5.32 19.88 -40.61
CA GLU A 236 6.65 19.28 -40.52
C GLU A 236 7.59 20.22 -39.79
N GLY A 237 8.43 19.67 -38.92
CA GLY A 237 9.41 20.44 -38.17
C GLY A 237 10.64 19.63 -37.79
N ILE A 238 11.62 20.32 -37.23
CA ILE A 238 12.84 19.72 -36.68
C ILE A 238 13.00 20.22 -35.26
N VAL A 239 13.10 19.29 -34.31
CA VAL A 239 13.34 19.59 -32.89
C VAL A 239 14.52 18.73 -32.44
N SER A 240 15.53 19.34 -31.82
CA SER A 240 16.72 18.63 -31.35
C SER A 240 17.43 17.82 -32.45
N ASN A 241 17.45 18.33 -33.69
CA ASN A 241 17.97 17.62 -34.87
C ASN A 241 17.26 16.28 -35.16
N LYS A 242 15.95 16.22 -34.87
CA LYS A 242 15.08 15.07 -35.13
C LYS A 242 13.82 15.51 -35.86
N ASN A 243 13.31 14.64 -36.72
CA ASN A 243 12.07 14.88 -37.45
C ASN A 243 10.90 14.94 -36.46
N ALA A 244 10.13 16.00 -36.56
CA ALA A 244 8.99 16.28 -35.72
C ALA A 244 7.74 16.57 -36.56
N ARG A 245 6.59 16.26 -35.99
CA ARG A 245 5.29 16.72 -36.45
C ARG A 245 4.72 17.59 -35.35
N ILE A 246 4.36 18.82 -35.69
CA ILE A 246 4.07 19.87 -34.72
C ILE A 246 2.70 20.47 -35.02
N LEU A 247 1.84 20.52 -34.01
CA LEU A 247 0.60 21.26 -34.01
C LEU A 247 0.82 22.60 -33.28
N LYS A 248 0.64 23.70 -34.01
CA LYS A 248 0.76 25.06 -33.45
C LYS A 248 -0.57 25.79 -33.44
N ASP A 249 -0.76 26.69 -32.49
CA ASP A 249 -1.89 27.63 -32.53
C ASP A 249 -1.68 28.73 -33.59
N ASN A 250 -2.55 29.73 -33.63
CA ASN A 250 -2.46 30.80 -34.62
C ASN A 250 -1.38 31.83 -34.28
N ASP A 251 -0.89 31.84 -33.03
CA ASP A 251 0.21 32.67 -32.56
C ASP A 251 1.57 31.98 -32.72
N GLY A 252 1.59 30.75 -33.25
CA GLY A 252 2.79 29.95 -33.49
C GLY A 252 3.30 29.19 -32.27
N LYS A 253 2.56 29.20 -31.15
CA LYS A 253 2.88 28.42 -29.95
C LYS A 253 2.64 26.93 -30.22
N ILE A 254 3.55 26.09 -29.76
CA ILE A 254 3.40 24.63 -29.81
C ILE A 254 2.28 24.22 -28.86
N ILE A 255 1.26 23.57 -29.40
CA ILE A 255 0.16 22.98 -28.63
C ILE A 255 0.46 21.53 -28.31
N LEU A 256 0.98 20.81 -29.31
CA LEU A 256 1.41 19.43 -29.16
C LEU A 256 2.38 19.11 -30.28
N MET A 257 3.36 18.26 -30.01
CA MET A 257 4.22 17.69 -31.03
C MET A 257 4.53 16.24 -30.71
N TYR A 258 4.92 15.51 -31.75
CA TYR A 258 5.64 14.27 -31.56
C TYR A 258 6.92 14.24 -32.38
N VAL A 259 7.94 13.60 -31.82
CA VAL A 259 9.30 13.60 -32.38
C VAL A 259 9.82 12.17 -32.45
N TYR A 260 10.31 11.77 -33.62
CA TYR A 260 10.99 10.49 -33.80
C TYR A 260 12.42 10.58 -33.28
N LEU A 261 12.68 10.00 -32.11
CA LEU A 261 13.96 10.13 -31.43
C LEU A 261 15.01 9.18 -32.02
N ASP A 262 14.57 8.00 -32.42
CA ASP A 262 15.29 6.97 -33.16
C ASP A 262 14.29 6.05 -33.89
N ASP A 263 14.77 4.98 -34.51
CA ASP A 263 13.95 4.04 -35.29
C ASP A 263 12.88 3.30 -34.46
N ASN A 264 12.97 3.36 -33.14
CA ASN A 264 12.15 2.60 -32.20
C ASN A 264 11.54 3.43 -31.07
N SER A 265 11.63 4.76 -31.12
CA SER A 265 11.18 5.63 -30.02
C SER A 265 10.55 6.93 -30.52
N ILE A 266 9.39 7.25 -29.96
CA ILE A 266 8.66 8.50 -30.22
C ILE A 266 8.39 9.18 -28.89
N VAL A 267 8.59 10.49 -28.81
CA VAL A 267 8.12 11.30 -27.67
C VAL A 267 6.98 12.21 -28.13
N ILE A 268 5.95 12.33 -27.29
CA ILE A 268 4.84 13.25 -27.45
C ILE A 268 4.92 14.27 -26.31
N THR A 269 4.93 15.57 -26.63
CA THR A 269 5.06 16.66 -25.64
C THR A 269 4.68 18.00 -26.29
N ASP A 270 4.50 19.04 -25.49
CA ASP A 270 4.37 20.44 -25.91
C ASP A 270 5.67 21.25 -25.72
N SER A 271 6.75 20.61 -25.25
CA SER A 271 7.99 21.28 -24.83
C SER A 271 9.25 20.77 -25.54
N GLU A 272 9.95 21.66 -26.24
CA GLU A 272 11.25 21.35 -26.86
C GLU A 272 12.33 21.00 -25.83
N SER A 273 12.27 21.60 -24.65
CA SER A 273 13.18 21.30 -23.53
C SER A 273 13.03 19.86 -23.06
N ALA A 274 11.80 19.33 -23.00
CA ALA A 274 11.57 17.93 -22.69
C ALA A 274 12.14 17.00 -23.76
N VAL A 275 11.99 17.34 -25.05
CA VAL A 275 12.58 16.54 -26.15
C VAL A 275 14.10 16.47 -26.01
N ASN A 276 14.76 17.60 -25.80
CA ASN A 276 16.21 17.67 -25.60
C ASN A 276 16.66 16.74 -24.47
N GLU A 277 16.00 16.80 -23.31
CA GLU A 277 16.34 15.97 -22.16
C GLU A 277 16.12 14.48 -22.44
N VAL A 278 15.01 14.11 -23.08
CA VAL A 278 14.72 12.72 -23.41
C VAL A 278 15.74 12.16 -24.39
N VAL A 279 16.17 12.95 -25.40
CA VAL A 279 17.25 12.56 -26.33
C VAL A 279 18.56 12.32 -25.58
N LEU A 280 18.95 13.22 -24.69
CA LEU A 280 20.18 13.08 -23.90
C LEU A 280 20.17 11.78 -23.08
N ARG A 281 19.06 11.48 -22.41
CA ARG A 281 18.92 10.28 -21.58
C ARG A 281 18.85 9.00 -22.40
N LEU A 282 18.12 8.99 -23.51
CA LEU A 282 18.09 7.83 -24.41
C LEU A 282 19.48 7.48 -24.92
N ASN A 283 20.26 8.48 -25.34
CA ASN A 283 21.63 8.26 -25.81
C ASN A 283 22.53 7.73 -24.69
N SER A 284 22.41 8.29 -23.48
CA SER A 284 23.17 7.84 -22.30
C SER A 284 22.85 6.40 -21.89
N SER A 285 21.58 5.99 -22.03
CA SER A 285 21.14 4.62 -21.72
C SER A 285 21.65 3.58 -22.72
N LYS A 286 21.90 3.97 -23.99
CA LYS A 286 22.46 3.07 -25.01
C LYS A 286 23.94 2.77 -24.81
N VAL A 287 24.71 3.74 -24.29
CA VAL A 287 26.17 3.61 -24.08
C VAL A 287 26.50 2.68 -22.89
N LYS A 288 25.57 2.43 -21.98
CA LYS A 288 25.76 1.55 -20.81
C LYS A 288 25.49 0.06 -21.08
N LYS A 289 25.15 -0.33 -22.32
CA LYS A 289 25.02 -1.74 -22.73
C LYS A 289 26.28 -2.17 -23.48
#